data_AF-A0A819WDC3-F1
#
_entry.id   AF-A0A819WDC3-F1
#
_cell.length_a   1.000
_cell.length_b   1.000
_cell.length_c   1.000
_cell.angle_alpha   90.00
_cell.angle_beta   90.00
_cell.angle_gamma   90.00
#
_symmetry.space_group_name_H-M   'P 1'
#
loop_
_entity.id
_entity.type
_entity.pdbx_description
1 polymer ?
#
loop_
_entity_poly.entity_id
_entity_poly.type
_entity_poly.pdbx_seq_one_letter_code
_entity_poly.pdbx_strand_id
1 'polypeptide(L)'
;MIPPNLLVNPGAESVLSGWTQSGPATAIQDTGGTINSGYNPRSGSGMFAGGFGAGGSSAGLYQNVELVGGAQNFGAAQLDSGTLHVEIKFYYQNYYNFFLSTDAAEVVVTFRSATNATLNSPADSGSQICGTNPGWCLYSSTISLPVGTRRIQYRMNFIRNGGTDIDSYIDDNSLRIL
;
A
#
# COMPACT_ATOMS: atom_id res chain seq x y z
N MET A 1 -9.88 3.46 22.14
CA MET A 1 -8.96 4.31 21.36
C MET A 1 -8.58 3.56 20.09
N ILE A 2 -8.40 4.27 18.97
CA ILE A 2 -7.90 3.67 17.72
C ILE A 2 -6.38 3.67 17.80
N PRO A 3 -5.68 2.53 17.63
CA PRO A 3 -4.22 2.49 17.61
C PRO A 3 -3.64 3.41 16.52
N PRO A 4 -2.47 4.03 16.75
CA PRO A 4 -1.83 4.87 15.73
C PRO A 4 -1.50 4.06 14.48
N ASN A 5 -1.51 4.68 13.29
CA ASN A 5 -1.08 4.01 12.07
C ASN A 5 0.42 3.64 12.19
N LEU A 6 0.78 2.45 11.75
CA LEU A 6 2.17 1.99 11.73
C LEU A 6 2.97 2.55 10.55
N LEU A 7 2.29 3.00 9.49
CA LEU A 7 2.92 3.61 8.32
C LEU A 7 3.18 5.10 8.57
N VAL A 8 4.33 5.58 8.08
CA VAL A 8 4.57 7.01 7.93
C VAL A 8 4.12 7.47 6.54
N ASN A 9 3.69 8.74 6.43
CA ASN A 9 3.23 9.33 5.17
C ASN A 9 2.23 8.42 4.39
N PRO A 10 1.13 7.98 5.02
CA PRO A 10 0.22 6.99 4.40
C PRO A 10 -0.60 7.51 3.21
N GLY A 11 -0.73 8.82 3.06
CA GLY A 11 -1.48 9.48 1.97
C GLY A 11 -0.62 10.36 1.08
N ALA A 12 0.69 10.10 0.98
CA ALA A 12 1.61 10.83 0.10
C ALA A 12 1.75 12.35 0.35
N GLU A 13 1.30 12.89 1.48
CA GLU A 13 1.39 14.31 1.85
C GLU A 13 2.83 14.86 1.97
N SER A 14 3.82 13.99 2.02
CA SER A 14 5.24 14.35 2.02
C SER A 14 5.98 13.68 0.87
N VAL A 15 5.38 13.73 -0.32
CA VAL A 15 5.88 13.06 -1.52
C VAL A 15 6.03 11.57 -1.23
N LEU A 16 7.22 11.00 -1.44
CA LEU A 16 7.54 9.61 -1.15
C LEU A 16 8.38 9.45 0.12
N SER A 17 8.44 10.48 0.98
CA SER A 17 9.18 10.39 2.24
C SER A 17 8.69 9.19 3.07
N GLY A 18 9.63 8.39 3.57
CA GLY A 18 9.38 7.14 4.28
C GLY A 18 9.15 5.92 3.39
N TRP A 19 8.90 6.08 2.09
CA TRP A 19 8.67 4.97 1.15
C TRP A 19 9.91 4.68 0.31
N THR A 20 10.18 3.39 0.06
CA THR A 20 11.26 2.95 -0.84
C THR A 20 10.67 2.47 -2.16
N GLN A 21 11.22 2.96 -3.27
CA GLN A 21 10.86 2.52 -4.62
C GLN A 21 11.17 1.03 -4.82
N SER A 22 10.36 0.37 -5.62
CA SER A 22 10.51 -1.02 -6.03
C SER A 22 9.84 -1.25 -7.38
N GLY A 23 10.25 -2.30 -8.09
CA GLY A 23 9.73 -2.60 -9.42
C GLY A 23 10.51 -1.90 -10.54
N PRO A 24 10.18 -2.22 -11.81
CA PRO A 24 10.89 -1.73 -12.99
C PRO A 24 10.54 -0.27 -13.36
N ALA A 25 9.38 0.23 -12.94
CA ALA A 25 8.98 1.63 -13.14
C ALA A 25 9.05 2.43 -11.82
N THR A 26 8.98 3.77 -11.94
CA THR A 26 9.05 4.68 -10.80
C THR A 26 7.67 5.16 -10.42
N ALA A 27 7.21 4.80 -9.21
CA ALA A 27 5.98 5.34 -8.65
C ALA A 27 6.16 6.82 -8.30
N ILE A 28 5.07 7.58 -8.24
CA ILE A 28 5.09 9.02 -7.97
C ILE A 28 4.07 9.40 -6.90
N GLN A 29 4.20 10.61 -6.37
CA GLN A 29 3.07 11.34 -5.81
C GLN A 29 2.33 12.02 -6.97
N ASP A 30 1.02 11.88 -7.02
CA ASP A 30 0.14 12.69 -7.87
C ASP A 30 -0.68 13.62 -6.96
N THR A 31 -0.70 14.92 -7.27
CA THR A 31 -1.43 15.94 -6.51
C THR A 31 -2.78 16.30 -7.15
N GLY A 32 -3.22 15.50 -8.13
CA GLY A 32 -4.46 15.70 -8.86
C GLY A 32 -4.20 16.07 -10.31
N GLY A 33 -4.47 15.14 -11.23
CA GLY A 33 -4.39 15.40 -12.66
C GLY A 33 -3.01 15.26 -13.30
N THR A 34 -1.99 14.74 -12.59
CA THR A 34 -0.63 14.60 -13.15
C THR A 34 -0.59 13.56 -14.27
N ILE A 35 -1.17 12.38 -14.03
CA ILE A 35 -1.30 11.34 -15.06
C ILE A 35 -2.61 11.53 -15.84
N ASN A 36 -3.73 11.62 -15.12
CA ASN A 36 -5.07 11.71 -15.71
C ASN A 36 -5.89 12.84 -15.08
N SER A 37 -6.35 13.81 -15.89
CA SER A 37 -7.17 14.93 -15.42
C SER A 37 -8.45 14.45 -14.72
N GLY A 38 -8.81 15.08 -13.60
CA GLY A 38 -10.02 14.75 -12.84
C GLY A 38 -9.87 13.63 -11.82
N TYR A 39 -8.71 12.97 -11.77
CA TYR A 39 -8.35 12.03 -10.71
C TYR A 39 -7.64 12.80 -9.61
N ASN A 40 -8.36 13.03 -8.50
CA ASN A 40 -7.88 13.82 -7.36
C ASN A 40 -7.57 12.91 -6.15
N PRO A 41 -6.65 13.35 -5.26
CA PRO A 41 -6.44 12.73 -3.95
C PRO A 41 -7.76 12.47 -3.21
N ARG A 42 -7.82 11.38 -2.45
CA ARG A 42 -9.01 11.06 -1.65
C ARG A 42 -9.11 11.99 -0.46
N SER A 43 -7.97 12.18 0.20
CA SER A 43 -7.82 13.09 1.32
C SER A 43 -6.54 13.91 1.13
N GLY A 44 -6.40 14.99 1.90
CA GLY A 44 -5.22 15.84 1.83
C GLY A 44 -4.94 16.39 0.43
N SER A 45 -3.67 16.34 0.02
CA SER A 45 -3.15 16.94 -1.20
C SER A 45 -2.37 15.98 -2.09
N GLY A 46 -2.11 14.75 -1.63
CA GLY A 46 -1.35 13.75 -2.39
C GLY A 46 -2.09 12.41 -2.51
N MET A 47 -1.73 11.66 -3.54
CA MET A 47 -1.99 10.23 -3.64
C MET A 47 -0.77 9.55 -4.28
N PHE A 48 -0.58 8.26 -4.02
CA PHE A 48 0.43 7.49 -4.71
C PHE A 48 -0.11 7.02 -6.06
N ALA A 49 0.73 7.05 -7.09
CA ALA A 49 0.40 6.56 -8.42
C ALA A 49 1.55 5.75 -9.03
N GLY A 50 1.22 4.85 -9.95
CA GLY A 50 2.21 4.02 -10.64
C GLY A 50 3.14 4.79 -11.57
N GLY A 51 2.71 5.95 -12.08
CA GLY A 51 3.54 6.91 -12.80
C GLY A 51 3.33 6.94 -14.32
N PHE A 52 3.84 8.02 -14.95
CA PHE A 52 3.75 8.26 -16.40
C PHE A 52 4.89 7.58 -17.18
N GLY A 53 4.62 7.16 -18.42
CA GLY A 53 5.62 6.69 -19.38
C GLY A 53 6.45 5.51 -18.85
N ALA A 54 5.84 4.66 -18.04
CA ALA A 54 6.54 3.69 -17.22
C ALA A 54 7.38 2.72 -18.06
N GLY A 55 8.70 2.71 -17.78
CA GLY A 55 9.69 1.82 -18.39
C GLY A 55 9.52 0.31 -18.08
N GLY A 56 8.42 -0.07 -17.42
CA GLY A 56 8.03 -1.44 -17.10
C GLY A 56 6.53 -1.54 -16.82
N SER A 57 6.01 -2.76 -16.68
CA SER A 57 4.58 -3.02 -16.45
C SER A 57 4.15 -2.93 -14.98
N SER A 58 5.04 -2.52 -14.09
CA SER A 58 4.71 -2.30 -12.67
C SER A 58 5.63 -1.30 -12.01
N ALA A 59 5.10 -0.60 -11.02
CA ALA A 59 5.84 0.20 -10.05
C ALA A 59 5.44 -0.25 -8.64
N GLY A 60 6.23 0.10 -7.64
CA GLY A 60 5.89 -0.24 -6.26
C GLY A 60 6.60 0.61 -5.24
N LEU A 61 5.99 0.72 -4.06
CA LEU A 61 6.53 1.44 -2.92
C LEU A 61 6.43 0.55 -1.69
N TYR A 62 7.46 0.46 -0.88
CA TYR A 62 7.39 -0.29 0.37
C TYR A 62 7.94 0.45 1.58
N GLN A 63 7.43 0.07 2.75
CA GLN A 63 7.93 0.41 4.07
C GLN A 63 8.24 -0.87 4.85
N ASN A 64 9.37 -0.87 5.57
CA ASN A 64 9.64 -1.87 6.60
C ASN A 64 9.30 -1.24 7.95
N VAL A 65 8.32 -1.80 8.65
CA VAL A 65 7.84 -1.34 9.95
C VAL A 65 8.44 -2.22 11.05
N GLU A 66 9.17 -1.62 11.97
CA GLU A 66 9.61 -2.26 13.21
C GLU A 66 8.46 -2.27 14.24
N LEU A 67 8.17 -3.44 14.83
CA LEU A 67 7.08 -3.57 15.80
C LEU A 67 7.56 -3.38 17.24
N VAL A 68 8.75 -3.90 17.56
CA VAL A 68 9.31 -3.82 18.91
C VAL A 68 9.83 -2.41 19.16
N GLY A 69 9.25 -1.72 20.15
CA GLY A 69 9.60 -0.32 20.42
C GLY A 69 9.22 0.65 19.29
N GLY A 70 8.40 0.20 18.33
CA GLY A 70 7.95 1.01 17.19
C GLY A 70 6.80 1.95 17.55
N ALA A 71 6.06 2.42 16.54
CA ALA A 71 5.00 3.42 16.72
C ALA A 71 3.87 2.99 17.68
N GLN A 72 3.55 1.69 17.74
CA GLN A 72 2.59 1.13 18.70
C GLN A 72 3.26 0.52 19.96
N ASN A 73 4.59 0.61 20.04
CA ASN A 73 5.42 0.25 21.20
C ASN A 73 5.16 -1.15 21.78
N PHE A 74 5.04 -2.18 20.94
CA PHE A 74 4.88 -3.56 21.42
C PHE A 74 6.19 -4.10 22.02
N GLY A 75 6.05 -4.94 23.05
CA GLY A 75 7.10 -5.84 23.50
C GLY A 75 7.06 -7.20 22.78
N ALA A 76 8.18 -7.91 22.77
CA ALA A 76 8.28 -9.23 22.12
C ALA A 76 7.25 -10.24 22.65
N ALA A 77 7.05 -10.31 23.97
CA ALA A 77 6.09 -11.22 24.59
C ALA A 77 4.63 -10.93 24.18
N GLN A 78 4.30 -9.67 23.90
CA GLN A 78 2.97 -9.30 23.39
C GLN A 78 2.80 -9.76 21.95
N LEU A 79 3.81 -9.55 21.10
CA LEU A 79 3.81 -10.01 19.70
C LEU A 79 3.75 -11.54 19.60
N ASP A 80 4.27 -12.24 20.60
CA ASP A 80 4.31 -13.70 20.64
C ASP A 80 3.08 -14.33 21.33
N SER A 81 2.09 -13.55 21.75
CA SER A 81 0.89 -14.07 22.43
C SER A 81 0.01 -14.94 21.54
N GLY A 82 0.12 -14.77 20.21
CA GLY A 82 -0.76 -15.42 19.23
C GLY A 82 -2.19 -14.87 19.18
N THR A 83 -2.46 -13.75 19.87
CA THR A 83 -3.80 -13.15 19.96
C THR A 83 -3.98 -11.87 19.17
N LEU A 84 -2.90 -11.33 18.58
CA LEU A 84 -2.92 -10.06 17.88
C LEU A 84 -3.37 -10.23 16.43
N HIS A 85 -4.04 -9.21 15.91
CA HIS A 85 -4.44 -9.14 14.52
C HIS A 85 -3.82 -7.93 13.82
N VAL A 86 -3.64 -8.01 12.51
CA VAL A 86 -3.21 -6.91 11.66
C VAL A 86 -4.40 -6.47 10.82
N GLU A 87 -4.77 -5.20 10.94
CA GLU A 87 -5.71 -4.53 10.07
C GLU A 87 -4.95 -3.84 8.93
N ILE A 88 -5.35 -4.16 7.71
CA ILE A 88 -4.85 -3.59 6.46
C ILE A 88 -6.02 -2.88 5.79
N LYS A 89 -5.88 -1.57 5.57
CA LYS A 89 -6.82 -0.75 4.80
C LYS A 89 -6.07 0.13 3.83
N PHE A 90 -6.67 0.39 2.69
CA PHE A 90 -6.23 1.43 1.77
C PHE A 90 -7.38 1.78 0.85
N TYR A 91 -7.35 3.00 0.33
CA TYR A 91 -8.23 3.38 -0.76
C TYR A 91 -7.48 3.27 -2.07
N TYR A 92 -8.18 2.82 -3.11
CA TYR A 92 -7.63 2.71 -4.44
C TYR A 92 -8.60 3.24 -5.48
N GLN A 93 -8.04 3.70 -6.59
CA GLN A 93 -8.76 4.05 -7.81
C GLN A 93 -7.89 3.73 -9.03
N ASN A 94 -8.47 3.79 -10.22
CA ASN A 94 -7.79 3.55 -11.48
C ASN A 94 -8.39 4.40 -12.59
N TYR A 95 -7.59 4.71 -13.59
CA TYR A 95 -8.13 5.22 -14.84
C TYR A 95 -8.85 4.10 -15.60
N TYR A 96 -10.11 4.35 -15.96
CA TYR A 96 -10.86 3.46 -16.83
C TYR A 96 -10.90 4.01 -18.26
N ASN A 97 -10.47 3.18 -19.21
CA ASN A 97 -10.64 3.44 -20.63
C ASN A 97 -11.33 2.24 -21.27
N PHE A 98 -12.47 2.45 -21.93
CA PHE A 98 -13.27 1.39 -22.53
C PHE A 98 -12.50 0.50 -23.52
N PHE A 99 -11.47 1.05 -24.18
CA PHE A 99 -10.68 0.33 -25.18
C PHE A 99 -9.42 -0.35 -24.64
N LEU A 100 -9.07 -0.13 -23.36
CA LEU A 100 -7.87 -0.66 -22.75
C LEU A 100 -8.20 -1.45 -21.48
N SER A 101 -7.35 -2.42 -21.15
CA SER A 101 -7.43 -3.09 -19.86
C SER A 101 -7.09 -2.09 -18.75
N THR A 102 -7.88 -2.12 -17.68
CA THR A 102 -7.76 -1.20 -16.55
C THR A 102 -6.64 -1.61 -15.62
N ASP A 103 -5.78 -0.66 -15.29
CA ASP A 103 -4.67 -0.85 -14.36
C ASP A 103 -5.16 -1.14 -12.94
N ALA A 104 -4.34 -1.84 -12.17
CA ALA A 104 -4.72 -2.34 -10.85
C ALA A 104 -3.78 -1.85 -9.76
N ALA A 105 -4.36 -1.70 -8.58
CA ALA A 105 -3.64 -1.49 -7.32
C ALA A 105 -3.57 -2.81 -6.55
N GLU A 106 -2.48 -3.05 -5.84
CA GLU A 106 -2.34 -4.22 -4.97
C GLU A 106 -1.51 -3.84 -3.73
N VAL A 107 -1.86 -4.40 -2.59
CA VAL A 107 -1.07 -4.29 -1.36
C VAL A 107 -0.69 -5.68 -0.88
N VAL A 108 0.61 -5.87 -0.67
CA VAL A 108 1.18 -7.11 -0.13
C VAL A 108 1.86 -6.81 1.20
N VAL A 109 1.49 -7.55 2.23
CA VAL A 109 2.03 -7.43 3.59
C VAL A 109 2.79 -8.70 3.95
N THR A 110 4.10 -8.56 4.17
CA THR A 110 4.98 -9.69 4.52
C THR A 110 5.41 -9.61 5.99
N PHE A 111 5.20 -10.70 6.72
CA PHE A 111 5.58 -10.84 8.14
C PHE A 111 6.99 -11.42 8.26
N ARG A 112 7.86 -10.73 9.01
CA ARG A 112 9.25 -11.13 9.17
C ARG A 112 9.66 -11.24 10.63
N SER A 113 10.52 -12.23 10.88
CA SER A 113 11.12 -12.49 12.18
C SER A 113 12.22 -11.47 12.54
N ALA A 114 12.78 -11.62 13.74
CA ALA A 114 13.97 -10.86 14.18
C ALA A 114 15.16 -11.00 13.21
N THR A 115 15.33 -12.19 12.61
CA THR A 115 16.39 -12.50 11.65
C THR A 115 16.03 -12.12 10.21
N ASN A 116 14.92 -11.39 10.01
CA ASN A 116 14.39 -10.97 8.71
C ASN A 116 13.90 -12.14 7.83
N ALA A 117 13.74 -13.34 8.39
CA ALA A 117 13.12 -14.46 7.70
C ALA A 117 11.60 -14.27 7.60
N THR A 118 11.02 -14.58 6.44
CA THR A 118 9.57 -14.59 6.25
C THR A 118 8.94 -15.71 7.06
N LEU A 119 7.91 -15.41 7.85
CA LEU A 119 7.32 -16.36 8.81
C LEU A 119 6.14 -17.16 8.26
N ASN A 120 5.42 -16.64 7.27
CA ASN A 120 4.25 -17.25 6.63
C ASN A 120 4.10 -16.71 5.19
N SER A 121 3.13 -17.21 4.44
CA SER A 121 2.70 -16.57 3.21
C SER A 121 2.32 -15.10 3.47
N PRO A 122 2.71 -14.17 2.58
CA PRO A 122 2.27 -12.79 2.66
C PRO A 122 0.74 -12.70 2.64
N ALA A 123 0.22 -11.68 3.30
CA ALA A 123 -1.16 -11.28 3.10
C ALA A 123 -1.23 -10.40 1.85
N ASP A 124 -2.03 -10.85 0.88
CA ASP A 124 -2.12 -10.24 -0.43
C ASP A 124 -3.56 -9.78 -0.66
N SER A 125 -3.75 -8.52 -1.04
CA SER A 125 -5.06 -8.03 -1.44
C SER A 125 -5.54 -8.65 -2.74
N GLY A 126 -4.62 -9.16 -3.56
CA GLY A 126 -4.82 -9.39 -4.98
C GLY A 126 -4.98 -8.06 -5.74
N SER A 127 -5.03 -8.14 -7.07
CA SER A 127 -5.25 -6.98 -7.93
C SER A 127 -6.64 -6.38 -7.73
N GLN A 128 -6.67 -5.08 -7.40
CA GLN A 128 -7.86 -4.30 -7.13
C GLN A 128 -8.13 -3.31 -8.26
N ILE A 129 -9.39 -3.27 -8.72
CA ILE A 129 -9.90 -2.34 -9.73
C ILE A 129 -11.21 -1.74 -9.21
N CYS A 130 -11.30 -0.41 -9.20
CA CYS A 130 -12.42 0.39 -8.72
C CYS A 130 -13.23 0.97 -9.89
N GLY A 131 -14.28 0.26 -10.30
CA GLY A 131 -15.32 0.80 -11.20
C GLY A 131 -14.81 1.40 -12.51
N THR A 132 -15.65 2.25 -13.11
CA THR A 132 -15.42 2.84 -14.46
C THR A 132 -15.37 4.37 -14.46
N ASN A 133 -15.49 5.02 -13.31
CA ASN A 133 -15.48 6.47 -13.15
C ASN A 133 -14.46 6.86 -12.06
N PRO A 134 -13.90 8.08 -12.09
CA PRO A 134 -13.08 8.59 -11.00
C PRO A 134 -13.82 8.45 -9.66
N GLY A 135 -13.16 7.88 -8.66
CA GLY A 135 -13.78 7.54 -7.39
C GLY A 135 -12.97 6.50 -6.64
N TRP A 136 -13.06 6.54 -5.32
CA TRP A 136 -12.24 5.71 -4.44
C TRP A 136 -13.01 4.52 -3.89
N CYS A 137 -12.43 3.33 -4.04
CA CYS A 137 -12.91 2.11 -3.40
C CYS A 137 -12.07 1.82 -2.16
N LEU A 138 -12.68 1.20 -1.16
CA LEU A 138 -12.00 0.78 0.06
C LEU A 138 -11.64 -0.71 -0.05
N TYR A 139 -10.37 -1.04 0.16
CA TYR A 139 -9.98 -2.38 0.59
C TYR A 139 -9.82 -2.41 2.10
N SER A 140 -10.32 -3.47 2.75
CA SER A 140 -10.15 -3.69 4.19
C SER A 140 -10.03 -5.18 4.48
N SER A 141 -9.02 -5.56 5.24
CA SER A 141 -8.82 -6.93 5.71
C SER A 141 -8.23 -6.94 7.12
N THR A 142 -8.61 -7.95 7.89
CA THR A 142 -8.05 -8.20 9.22
C THR A 142 -7.61 -9.65 9.29
N ILE A 143 -6.36 -9.88 9.69
CA ILE A 143 -5.73 -11.20 9.69
C ILE A 143 -4.93 -11.42 10.97
N SER A 144 -4.68 -12.66 11.34
CA SER A 144 -3.83 -12.98 12.50
C SER A 144 -2.38 -12.55 12.26
N LEU A 145 -1.77 -11.91 13.26
CA LEU A 145 -0.33 -11.64 13.27
C LEU A 145 0.40 -12.95 13.58
N PRO A 146 1.31 -13.44 12.71
CA PRO A 146 2.09 -14.64 13.01
C PRO A 146 2.97 -14.44 14.25
N VAL A 147 2.97 -15.42 15.16
CA VAL A 147 3.89 -15.45 16.31
C VAL A 147 5.34 -15.36 15.81
N GLY A 148 6.19 -14.62 16.54
CA GLY A 148 7.57 -14.38 16.15
C GLY A 148 7.77 -13.19 15.21
N THR A 149 6.69 -12.54 14.74
CA THR A 149 6.81 -11.34 13.90
C THR A 149 7.49 -10.21 14.68
N ARG A 150 8.47 -9.57 14.05
CA ARG A 150 9.17 -8.38 14.57
C ARG A 150 9.12 -7.22 13.60
N ARG A 151 8.99 -7.53 12.30
CA ARG A 151 8.89 -6.56 11.23
C ARG A 151 7.74 -6.89 10.31
N ILE A 152 7.09 -5.85 9.79
CA ILE A 152 6.12 -5.96 8.71
C ILE A 152 6.66 -5.19 7.52
N GLN A 153 6.79 -5.84 6.36
CA GLN A 153 6.97 -5.11 5.11
C GLN A 153 5.60 -4.86 4.49
N TYR A 154 5.21 -3.60 4.36
CA TYR A 154 4.02 -3.17 3.63
C TYR A 154 4.45 -2.69 2.25
N ARG A 155 3.95 -3.31 1.19
CA ARG A 155 4.26 -2.94 -0.18
C ARG A 155 2.98 -2.61 -0.95
N MET A 156 2.96 -1.43 -1.54
CA MET A 156 2.04 -1.04 -2.60
C MET A 156 2.63 -1.46 -3.95
N ASN A 157 1.80 -2.05 -4.79
CA ASN A 157 2.10 -2.45 -6.15
C ASN A 157 1.11 -1.74 -7.08
N PHE A 158 1.63 -1.11 -8.12
CA PHE A 158 0.87 -0.49 -9.21
C PHE A 158 1.12 -1.32 -10.45
N ILE A 159 0.06 -1.85 -11.07
CA ILE A 159 0.15 -2.87 -12.12
C ILE A 159 -0.47 -2.31 -13.40
N ARG A 160 0.33 -2.28 -14.46
CA ARG A 160 -0.14 -1.91 -15.79
C ARG A 160 -0.74 -3.12 -16.49
N ASN A 161 -2.03 -3.03 -16.81
CA ASN A 161 -2.74 -4.02 -17.60
C ASN A 161 -2.91 -3.57 -19.06
N GLY A 162 -2.90 -2.26 -19.33
CA GLY A 162 -3.02 -1.71 -20.68
C GLY A 162 -2.33 -0.36 -20.84
N GLY A 163 -2.15 0.11 -22.08
CA GLY A 163 -1.57 1.42 -22.35
C GLY A 163 -0.07 1.53 -22.02
N THR A 164 0.38 2.78 -21.83
CA THR A 164 1.80 3.13 -21.58
C THR A 164 2.06 3.64 -20.17
N ASP A 165 1.04 4.20 -19.52
CA ASP A 165 1.12 4.75 -18.17
C ASP A 165 0.70 3.68 -17.15
N ILE A 166 1.01 3.88 -15.87
CA ILE A 166 0.49 3.01 -14.79
C ILE A 166 -0.50 3.84 -13.97
N ASP A 167 -1.76 3.73 -14.36
CA ASP A 167 -2.83 4.64 -13.99
C ASP A 167 -3.64 4.12 -12.81
N SER A 168 -3.00 3.35 -11.93
CA SER A 168 -3.56 2.96 -10.66
C SER A 168 -3.04 3.86 -9.55
N TYR A 169 -3.92 4.14 -8.59
CA TYR A 169 -3.68 5.07 -7.51
C TYR A 169 -4.04 4.43 -6.18
N ILE A 170 -3.26 4.75 -5.15
CA ILE A 170 -3.49 4.32 -3.77
C ILE A 170 -3.37 5.53 -2.85
N ASP A 171 -4.27 5.65 -1.89
CA ASP A 171 -4.29 6.72 -0.90
C ASP A 171 -4.82 6.21 0.45
N ASP A 172 -4.60 7.00 1.51
CA ASP A 172 -5.07 6.74 2.87
C ASP A 172 -4.73 5.33 3.37
N ASN A 173 -3.48 4.89 3.15
CA ASN A 173 -3.01 3.58 3.60
C ASN A 173 -3.08 3.48 5.14
N SER A 174 -3.50 2.33 5.64
CA SER A 174 -3.58 2.09 7.08
C SER A 174 -3.12 0.67 7.40
N LEU A 175 -2.10 0.58 8.24
CA LEU A 175 -1.62 -0.65 8.84
C LEU A 175 -1.65 -0.49 10.35
N ARG A 176 -2.40 -1.35 11.04
CA ARG A 176 -2.48 -1.34 12.52
C ARG A 176 -2.42 -2.75 13.05
N ILE A 177 -1.84 -2.91 14.24
CA ILE A 177 -2.07 -4.11 15.04
C ILE A 177 -3.21 -3.82 16.02
N LEU A 178 -4.11 -4.78 16.17
CA LEU A 178 -5.29 -4.77 17.03
C LEU A 178 -5.16 -5.81 18.14
#